data_AF-F5S4F3-F1
#
_entry.id   AF-F5S4F3-F1
#
_cell.length_a   1.000
_cell.length_b   1.000
_cell.length_c   1.000
_cell.angle_alpha   90.00
_cell.angle_beta   90.00
_cell.angle_gamma   90.00
#
_symmetry.space_group_name_H-M   'P 1'
#
loop_
_entity.id
_entity.type
_entity.pdbx_description
1 polymer ?
#
loop_
_entity_poly.entity_id
_entity_poly.type
_entity_poly.pdbx_seq_one_letter_code
_entity_poly.pdbx_strand_id
1 'polypeptide(L)'
;MVAFLFVYFVSMPAFRLLTLLADGRAHHITELARAIERVPQQLNSIWQQVPAHLQPLLRQRDGVWQLSRPLAWLDDAANLAPFALTVLRETTSSNDVLLNAARNGESIHRKVVVAHRQSAGRGRQGRTWQHRVGECLMFSVGWTMSVAQSQVGAVTLVVALACQQALAKLGCEVQIKWPNDLVIGLDKLGGILVESVRHNGQTHLVIGIGINFLSSPNVEQIAAVQAACTSKPTAHDVLNEVVQQLNDLLPQFEQQGFAPMQAVYEAAHRDQQQDVVLLNDGVLQHQGRVLGIDDTGALRLQTQSGEQKIVSGEISLRRPEQCAVPTQPTESHYLLLDGGNSRLKWAWVQNGEILQTHAAHYRDLTALANDWQRHSQPHTRIIGSAVCDAEKLQQVQAALPLPIQWLGSMEQALGIRNHYRHVNEHGADRWFNVLGSRKFTQNACVVVSCGTAVTVDALTHNNHYLGGSIMPGFYLMRESLLRRTAQLNRPEGEYYEFPTTTSNAITTGMTDAICGAIMMMHARLQQRTHTQVDIIITGGGALKVAKALPERFVLDNNVKIVDNLVIFGLLNWINQQ
;
A
#
# COMPACT_ATOMS: atom_id res chain seq x y z
N MET A 1 -5.68 -25.52 -26.44
CA MET A 1 -5.26 -24.22 -27.01
C MET A 1 -6.34 -23.19 -26.66
N VAL A 2 -6.29 -22.65 -25.44
CA VAL A 2 -7.22 -21.61 -25.00
C VAL A 2 -6.59 -20.28 -25.38
N ALA A 3 -7.08 -19.69 -26.48
CA ALA A 3 -6.69 -18.34 -26.87
C ALA A 3 -7.31 -17.37 -25.86
N PHE A 4 -6.53 -16.96 -24.86
CA PHE A 4 -6.86 -15.78 -24.07
C PHE A 4 -6.87 -14.58 -25.03
N LEU A 5 -8.05 -13.99 -25.26
CA LEU A 5 -8.16 -12.64 -25.81
C LEU A 5 -7.57 -11.68 -24.77
N PHE A 6 -6.25 -11.45 -24.83
CA PHE A 6 -5.62 -10.36 -24.10
C PHE A 6 -6.13 -9.04 -24.70
N VAL A 7 -6.97 -8.33 -23.97
CA VAL A 7 -7.22 -6.91 -24.23
C VAL A 7 -5.94 -6.18 -23.85
N TYR A 8 -5.07 -5.97 -24.84
CA TYR A 8 -3.83 -5.22 -24.64
C TYR A 8 -4.15 -3.82 -24.11
N PHE A 9 -3.32 -3.31 -23.20
CA PHE A 9 -3.49 -1.98 -22.63
C PHE A 9 -3.34 -0.83 -23.66
N VAL A 10 -2.78 -1.12 -24.85
CA VAL A 10 -2.61 -0.21 -26.00
C VAL A 10 -2.88 -0.97 -27.31
N SER A 11 -3.48 -0.30 -28.30
CA SER A 11 -3.73 -0.86 -29.63
C SER A 11 -2.44 -1.16 -30.39
N MET A 12 -2.45 -2.12 -31.32
CA MET A 12 -1.25 -2.50 -32.08
C MET A 12 -0.57 -1.32 -32.81
N PRO A 13 -1.29 -0.42 -33.51
CA PRO A 13 -0.66 0.73 -34.15
C PRO A 13 -0.06 1.72 -33.15
N ALA A 14 -0.74 1.97 -32.03
CA ALA A 14 -0.23 2.86 -30.98
C ALA A 14 0.99 2.27 -30.27
N PHE A 15 1.02 0.95 -30.08
CA PHE A 15 2.17 0.22 -29.54
C PHE A 15 3.38 0.37 -30.47
N ARG A 16 3.23 0.10 -31.77
CA ARG A 16 4.32 0.25 -32.75
C ARG A 16 4.82 1.69 -32.83
N LEU A 17 3.90 2.66 -32.84
CA LEU A 17 4.25 4.09 -32.85
C LEU A 17 5.04 4.48 -31.61
N LEU A 18 4.63 3.99 -30.43
CA LEU A 18 5.34 4.20 -29.17
C LEU A 18 6.73 3.55 -29.20
N THR A 19 6.87 2.32 -29.72
CA THR A 19 8.16 1.64 -29.88
C THR A 19 9.14 2.45 -30.71
N LEU A 20 8.69 3.01 -31.84
CA LEU A 20 9.55 3.82 -32.72
C LEU A 20 10.03 5.11 -32.06
N LEU A 21 9.24 5.69 -31.15
CA LEU A 21 9.54 6.96 -30.49
C LEU A 21 10.23 6.79 -29.13
N ALA A 22 10.29 5.56 -28.61
CA ALA A 22 10.70 5.26 -27.23
C ALA A 22 12.15 5.59 -26.91
N ASP A 23 13.04 5.62 -27.91
CA ASP A 23 14.44 5.98 -27.74
C ASP A 23 14.66 7.50 -27.61
N GLY A 24 13.59 8.29 -27.76
CA GLY A 24 13.64 9.75 -27.70
C GLY A 24 14.30 10.40 -28.91
N ARG A 25 14.52 9.69 -30.02
CA ARG A 25 15.05 10.27 -31.26
C ARG A 25 13.95 10.95 -32.07
N ALA A 26 14.38 11.86 -32.94
CA ALA A 26 13.50 12.62 -33.81
C ALA A 26 13.20 11.83 -35.08
N HIS A 27 11.92 11.70 -35.42
CA HIS A 27 11.45 10.98 -36.61
C HIS A 27 10.50 11.83 -37.45
N HIS A 28 10.63 11.76 -38.77
CA HIS A 28 9.70 12.44 -39.66
C HIS A 28 8.35 11.71 -39.67
N ILE A 29 7.23 12.45 -39.67
CA ILE A 29 5.88 11.86 -39.59
C ILE A 29 5.58 10.89 -40.75
N THR A 30 6.15 11.12 -41.94
CA THR A 30 5.98 10.21 -43.08
C THR A 30 6.63 8.84 -42.84
N GLU A 31 7.76 8.80 -42.12
CA GLU A 31 8.45 7.55 -41.80
C GLU A 31 7.69 6.78 -40.72
N LEU A 32 7.26 7.48 -39.66
CA LEU A 32 6.43 6.91 -38.60
C LEU A 32 5.14 6.32 -39.15
N ALA A 33 4.43 7.09 -40.00
CA ALA A 33 3.19 6.64 -40.62
C ALA A 33 3.41 5.41 -41.50
N ARG A 34 4.46 5.40 -42.33
CA ARG A 34 4.82 4.25 -43.15
C ARG A 34 5.12 3.00 -42.32
N ALA A 35 5.90 3.16 -41.24
CA ALA A 35 6.32 2.05 -40.38
C ALA A 35 5.16 1.40 -39.61
N ILE A 36 4.07 2.13 -39.35
CA ILE A 36 2.85 1.59 -38.73
C ILE A 36 1.72 1.30 -39.74
N GLU A 37 2.02 1.36 -41.05
CA GLU A 37 1.09 1.13 -42.15
C GLU A 37 -0.13 2.07 -42.11
N ARG A 38 0.10 3.37 -41.92
CA ARG A 38 -0.91 4.44 -41.82
C ARG A 38 -0.51 5.67 -42.62
N VAL A 39 -1.40 6.67 -42.69
CA VAL A 39 -1.11 7.99 -43.27
C VAL A 39 -0.81 9.03 -42.19
N PRO A 40 0.01 10.07 -42.46
CA PRO A 40 0.41 11.05 -41.44
C PRO A 40 -0.75 11.72 -40.69
N GLN A 41 -1.89 11.95 -41.36
CA GLN A 41 -3.09 12.55 -40.74
C GLN A 41 -3.68 11.70 -39.60
N GLN A 42 -3.39 10.40 -39.56
CA GLN A 42 -3.90 9.47 -38.54
C GLN A 42 -3.00 9.38 -37.30
N LEU A 43 -1.77 9.94 -37.32
CA LEU A 43 -0.83 9.76 -36.21
C LEU A 43 -1.34 10.35 -34.89
N ASN A 44 -1.99 11.52 -34.93
CA ASN A 44 -2.50 12.17 -33.71
C ASN A 44 -3.62 11.34 -33.04
N SER A 45 -4.56 10.77 -33.80
CA SER A 45 -5.62 9.93 -33.24
C SER A 45 -5.10 8.59 -32.73
N ILE A 46 -4.02 8.07 -33.32
CA ILE A 46 -3.30 6.89 -32.81
C ILE A 46 -2.57 7.24 -31.51
N TRP A 47 -1.91 8.40 -31.44
CA TRP A 47 -1.20 8.86 -30.25
C TRP A 47 -2.13 9.06 -29.05
N GLN A 48 -3.38 9.50 -29.27
CA GLN A 48 -4.39 9.60 -28.22
C GLN A 48 -4.72 8.27 -27.52
N GLN A 49 -4.34 7.13 -28.12
CA GLN A 49 -4.52 5.78 -27.54
C GLN A 49 -3.32 5.33 -26.69
N VAL A 50 -2.20 6.06 -26.73
CA VAL A 50 -1.04 5.84 -25.84
C VAL A 50 -1.43 6.22 -24.42
N PRO A 51 -0.89 5.57 -23.36
CA PRO A 51 -1.25 5.89 -21.97
C PRO A 51 -1.13 7.38 -21.66
N ALA A 52 -2.15 7.94 -21.00
CA ALA A 52 -2.32 9.38 -20.82
C ALA A 52 -1.12 10.06 -20.15
N HIS A 53 -0.38 9.36 -19.28
CA HIS A 53 0.82 9.91 -18.63
C HIS A 53 2.03 10.05 -19.56
N LEU A 54 2.08 9.32 -20.68
CA LEU A 54 3.15 9.43 -21.68
C LEU A 54 2.84 10.46 -22.77
N GLN A 55 1.56 10.76 -23.01
CA GLN A 55 1.15 11.69 -24.06
C GLN A 55 1.82 13.09 -23.98
N PRO A 56 2.01 13.71 -22.80
CA PRO A 56 2.65 15.02 -22.66
C PRO A 56 4.15 15.04 -23.02
N LEU A 57 4.78 13.86 -23.14
CA LEU A 57 6.20 13.76 -23.49
C LEU A 57 6.45 14.02 -24.98
N LEU A 58 5.43 13.90 -25.84
CA LEU A 58 5.56 14.13 -27.27
C LEU A 58 5.85 15.61 -27.56
N ARG A 59 6.79 15.84 -28.46
CA ARG A 59 7.14 17.12 -29.05
C ARG A 59 6.92 17.00 -30.56
N GLN A 60 6.19 17.96 -31.10
CA GLN A 60 5.85 18.03 -32.52
C GLN A 60 6.33 19.37 -33.05
N ARG A 61 7.16 19.35 -34.11
CA ARG A 61 7.64 20.57 -34.78
C ARG A 61 7.94 20.28 -36.24
N ASP A 62 7.38 21.08 -37.14
CA ASP A 62 7.72 21.07 -38.58
C ASP A 62 7.68 19.67 -39.23
N GLY A 63 6.68 18.84 -38.89
CA GLY A 63 6.55 17.48 -39.43
C GLY A 63 7.47 16.43 -38.77
N VAL A 64 8.13 16.78 -37.67
CA VAL A 64 9.00 15.90 -36.88
C VAL A 64 8.38 15.64 -35.51
N TRP A 65 8.40 14.38 -35.10
CA TRP A 65 7.92 13.91 -33.80
C TRP A 65 9.09 13.34 -32.99
N GLN A 66 9.12 13.65 -31.69
CA GLN A 66 10.15 13.20 -30.76
C GLN A 66 9.58 13.13 -29.33
N LEU A 67 10.01 12.18 -28.52
CA LEU A 67 9.75 12.25 -27.07
C LEU A 67 10.81 13.09 -26.38
N SER A 68 10.38 13.91 -25.41
CA SER A 68 11.29 14.77 -24.62
C SER A 68 12.34 14.00 -23.81
N ARG A 69 12.20 12.68 -23.69
CA ARG A 69 13.14 11.75 -23.05
C ARG A 69 12.84 10.31 -23.47
N PRO A 70 13.84 9.40 -23.45
CA PRO A 70 13.63 7.97 -23.64
C PRO A 70 12.68 7.36 -22.59
N LEU A 71 12.02 6.27 -22.95
CA LEU A 71 11.12 5.50 -22.08
C LEU A 71 11.75 4.17 -21.66
N ALA A 72 11.23 3.56 -20.59
CA ALA A 72 11.51 2.16 -20.26
C ALA A 72 10.78 1.22 -21.23
N TRP A 73 11.27 1.14 -22.46
CA TRP A 73 10.60 0.42 -23.53
C TRP A 73 11.62 -0.19 -24.49
N LEU A 74 11.36 -1.43 -24.87
CA LEU A 74 12.20 -2.21 -25.77
C LEU A 74 11.36 -2.83 -26.88
N ASP A 75 12.02 -3.04 -28.02
CA ASP A 75 11.50 -3.79 -29.15
C ASP A 75 12.00 -5.24 -29.11
N ASP A 76 11.21 -6.17 -29.66
CA ASP A 76 11.56 -7.60 -29.78
C ASP A 76 12.76 -7.83 -30.70
N ALA A 77 13.09 -6.87 -31.58
CA ALA A 77 14.23 -6.93 -32.48
C ALA A 77 15.58 -6.58 -31.81
N ALA A 78 15.57 -6.19 -30.53
CA ALA A 78 16.80 -5.81 -29.83
C ALA A 78 17.76 -7.00 -29.69
N ASN A 79 19.00 -6.82 -30.12
CA ASN A 79 20.06 -7.81 -29.97
C ASN A 79 20.76 -7.65 -28.62
N LEU A 80 20.90 -8.76 -27.88
CA LEU A 80 21.60 -8.85 -26.60
C LEU A 80 22.58 -10.04 -26.56
N ALA A 81 23.10 -10.48 -27.72
CA ALA A 81 23.98 -11.64 -27.79
C ALA A 81 25.11 -11.59 -26.72
N PRO A 82 25.37 -12.71 -26.01
CA PRO A 82 24.86 -14.07 -26.25
C PRO A 82 23.50 -14.38 -25.60
N PHE A 83 22.78 -13.38 -25.08
CA PHE A 83 21.49 -13.58 -24.44
C PHE A 83 20.33 -13.69 -25.44
N ALA A 84 19.42 -14.63 -25.17
CA ALA A 84 18.17 -14.77 -25.89
C ALA A 84 17.09 -13.88 -25.27
N LEU A 85 16.73 -12.80 -25.96
CA LEU A 85 15.71 -11.84 -25.50
C LEU A 85 14.30 -12.26 -25.91
N THR A 86 13.35 -12.06 -25.01
CA THR A 86 11.91 -12.07 -25.28
C THR A 86 11.28 -10.84 -24.64
N VAL A 87 10.57 -10.01 -25.41
CA VAL A 87 9.84 -8.85 -24.87
C VAL A 87 8.35 -9.17 -24.83
N LEU A 88 7.76 -9.06 -23.65
CA LEU A 88 6.34 -9.29 -23.41
C LEU A 88 5.67 -7.95 -23.15
N ARG A 89 4.56 -7.68 -23.84
CA ARG A 89 3.75 -6.48 -23.58
C ARG A 89 3.15 -6.52 -22.19
N GLU A 90 2.68 -7.70 -21.79
CA GLU A 90 2.06 -7.95 -20.50
C GLU A 90 2.31 -9.38 -20.06
N THR A 91 2.54 -9.57 -18.77
CA THR A 91 2.63 -10.87 -18.10
C THR A 91 2.19 -10.73 -16.64
N THR A 92 2.05 -11.82 -15.90
CA THR A 92 1.87 -11.75 -14.44
C THR A 92 3.17 -11.29 -13.78
N SER A 93 4.29 -11.92 -14.12
CA SER A 93 5.64 -11.61 -13.68
C SER A 93 6.66 -12.19 -14.66
N SER A 94 7.70 -11.44 -14.99
CA SER A 94 8.85 -11.90 -15.80
C SER A 94 9.63 -13.01 -15.08
N ASN A 95 9.69 -12.99 -13.74
CA ASN A 95 10.26 -14.10 -12.96
C ASN A 95 9.44 -15.38 -13.13
N ASP A 96 8.11 -15.30 -13.11
CA ASP A 96 7.24 -16.48 -13.24
C ASP A 96 7.43 -17.18 -14.58
N VAL A 97 7.66 -16.41 -15.65
CA VAL A 97 7.92 -16.96 -16.99
C VAL A 97 9.16 -17.88 -16.95
N LEU A 98 10.27 -17.40 -16.38
CA LEU A 98 11.51 -18.18 -16.31
C LEU A 98 11.46 -19.27 -15.24
N LEU A 99 10.81 -19.03 -14.10
CA LEU A 99 10.64 -20.05 -13.04
C LEU A 99 9.84 -21.24 -13.54
N ASN A 100 8.76 -21.00 -14.29
CA ASN A 100 7.95 -22.07 -14.86
C ASN A 100 8.72 -22.86 -15.91
N ALA A 101 9.47 -22.18 -16.79
CA ALA A 101 10.36 -22.83 -17.75
C ALA A 101 11.40 -23.73 -17.04
N ALA A 102 12.07 -23.21 -16.02
CA ALA A 102 13.06 -23.98 -15.25
C ALA A 102 12.46 -25.19 -14.52
N ARG A 103 11.27 -25.04 -13.91
CA ARG A 103 10.56 -26.14 -13.24
C ARG A 103 10.13 -27.24 -14.21
N ASN A 104 9.85 -26.87 -15.46
CA ASN A 104 9.50 -27.81 -16.53
C ASN A 104 10.74 -28.45 -17.19
N GLY A 105 11.95 -28.16 -16.70
CA GLY A 105 13.20 -28.72 -17.23
C GLY A 105 13.71 -28.01 -18.49
N GLU A 106 13.14 -26.86 -18.88
CA GLU A 106 13.67 -26.07 -19.98
C GLU A 106 14.94 -25.33 -19.55
N SER A 107 15.92 -25.24 -20.45
CA SER A 107 17.11 -24.42 -20.20
C SER A 107 16.72 -22.94 -20.13
N ILE A 108 17.09 -22.27 -19.04
CA ILE A 108 16.90 -20.83 -18.86
C ILE A 108 18.21 -20.03 -18.91
N HIS A 109 19.36 -20.70 -19.02
CA HIS A 109 20.66 -20.03 -19.00
C HIS A 109 20.76 -19.01 -20.15
N ARG A 110 21.08 -17.76 -19.81
CA ARG A 110 21.15 -16.60 -20.73
C ARG A 110 19.83 -16.26 -21.43
N LYS A 111 18.67 -16.67 -20.90
CA LYS A 111 17.37 -16.13 -21.34
C LYS A 111 17.06 -14.83 -20.61
N VAL A 112 16.58 -13.84 -21.34
CA VAL A 112 16.14 -12.54 -20.81
C VAL A 112 14.69 -12.34 -21.19
N VAL A 113 13.84 -12.08 -20.20
CA VAL A 113 12.43 -11.74 -20.40
C VAL A 113 12.21 -10.32 -19.93
N VAL A 114 11.87 -9.43 -20.84
CA VAL A 114 11.44 -8.05 -20.53
C VAL A 114 9.92 -8.02 -20.49
N ALA A 115 9.32 -7.28 -19.56
CA ALA A 115 7.89 -7.03 -19.54
C ALA A 115 7.60 -5.52 -19.51
N HIS A 116 6.75 -5.02 -20.42
CA HIS A 116 6.29 -3.61 -20.35
C HIS A 116 5.24 -3.39 -19.25
N ARG A 117 4.49 -4.44 -18.90
CA ARG A 117 3.50 -4.45 -17.82
C ARG A 117 3.51 -5.79 -17.07
N GLN A 118 3.41 -5.73 -15.74
CA GLN A 118 3.22 -6.90 -14.89
C GLN A 118 1.94 -6.76 -14.06
N SER A 119 1.01 -7.72 -14.13
CA SER A 119 -0.23 -7.66 -13.33
C SER A 119 -0.02 -8.15 -11.89
N ALA A 120 1.05 -8.91 -11.62
CA ALA A 120 1.39 -9.47 -10.32
C ALA A 120 2.91 -9.38 -10.05
N GLY A 121 3.52 -8.24 -10.39
CA GLY A 121 4.95 -7.99 -10.14
C GLY A 121 5.27 -8.05 -8.64
N ARG A 122 6.34 -8.77 -8.27
CA ARG A 122 6.72 -9.02 -6.87
C ARG A 122 8.08 -8.42 -6.54
N GLY A 123 8.19 -7.91 -5.32
CA GLY A 123 9.45 -7.70 -4.61
C GLY A 123 9.64 -8.78 -3.53
N ARG A 124 10.63 -8.57 -2.67
CA ARG A 124 10.88 -9.47 -1.51
C ARG A 124 9.71 -9.42 -0.51
N GLN A 125 9.57 -10.50 0.27
CA GLN A 125 8.58 -10.63 1.34
C GLN A 125 7.13 -10.42 0.88
N GLY A 126 6.81 -10.80 -0.36
CA GLY A 126 5.46 -10.66 -0.92
C GLY A 126 5.03 -9.22 -1.23
N ARG A 127 5.91 -8.21 -1.09
CA ARG A 127 5.58 -6.83 -1.47
C ARG A 127 5.32 -6.74 -2.97
N THR A 128 4.33 -5.95 -3.38
CA THR A 128 4.04 -5.72 -4.80
C THR A 128 5.02 -4.72 -5.41
N TRP A 129 5.55 -5.02 -6.60
CA TRP A 129 6.32 -4.07 -7.40
C TRP A 129 5.38 -3.18 -8.22
N GLN A 130 5.18 -1.95 -7.74
CA GLN A 130 4.33 -0.96 -8.40
C GLN A 130 5.07 -0.29 -9.56
N HIS A 131 4.38 -0.11 -10.70
CA HIS A 131 4.92 0.58 -11.87
C HIS A 131 3.80 1.13 -12.75
N ARG A 132 4.15 2.05 -13.63
CA ARG A 132 3.35 2.40 -14.82
C ARG A 132 4.14 2.05 -16.06
N VAL A 133 3.41 1.76 -17.13
CA VAL A 133 4.00 1.42 -18.42
C VAL A 133 4.93 2.54 -18.90
N GLY A 134 6.11 2.18 -19.40
CA GLY A 134 7.11 3.11 -19.94
C GLY A 134 7.93 3.84 -18.89
N GLU A 135 7.65 3.65 -17.58
CA GLU A 135 8.36 4.32 -16.50
C GLU A 135 9.31 3.42 -15.71
N CYS A 136 9.15 2.10 -15.80
CA CYS A 136 9.99 1.13 -15.11
C CYS A 136 10.49 0.08 -16.10
N LEU A 137 11.80 -0.10 -16.15
CA LEU A 137 12.42 -1.21 -16.88
C LEU A 137 12.34 -2.45 -15.99
N MET A 138 11.55 -3.45 -16.40
CA MET A 138 11.36 -4.69 -15.65
C MET A 138 11.76 -5.87 -16.52
N PHE A 139 12.68 -6.67 -16.01
CA PHE A 139 13.15 -7.85 -16.72
C PHE A 139 13.67 -8.92 -15.76
N SER A 140 13.74 -10.14 -16.27
CA SER A 140 14.34 -11.26 -15.57
C SER A 140 15.40 -11.92 -16.43
N VAL A 141 16.50 -12.32 -15.80
CA VAL A 141 17.60 -13.06 -16.43
C VAL A 141 17.65 -14.46 -15.84
N GLY A 142 17.62 -15.46 -16.71
CA GLY A 142 17.82 -16.85 -16.32
C GLY A 142 19.30 -17.22 -16.35
N TRP A 143 19.79 -17.84 -15.29
CA TRP A 143 21.18 -18.26 -15.19
C TRP A 143 21.30 -19.62 -14.53
N THR A 144 21.98 -20.55 -15.20
CA THR A 144 22.30 -21.87 -14.61
C THR A 144 23.76 -21.87 -14.18
N MET A 145 24.03 -22.28 -12.94
CA MET A 145 25.37 -22.43 -12.37
C MET A 145 25.41 -23.53 -11.30
N SER A 146 26.62 -24.03 -11.02
CA SER A 146 26.93 -24.95 -9.93
C SER A 146 27.40 -24.16 -8.70
N VAL A 147 26.46 -23.82 -7.81
CA VAL A 147 26.74 -23.06 -6.58
C VAL A 147 26.22 -23.80 -5.35
N ALA A 148 26.99 -23.73 -4.25
CA ALA A 148 26.55 -24.26 -2.95
C ALA A 148 25.34 -23.47 -2.41
N GLN A 149 24.43 -24.14 -1.71
CA GLN A 149 23.20 -23.48 -1.21
C GLN A 149 23.50 -22.30 -0.28
N SER A 150 24.57 -22.41 0.51
CA SER A 150 25.04 -21.35 1.42
C SER A 150 25.50 -20.08 0.69
N GLN A 151 25.86 -20.17 -0.59
CA GLN A 151 26.36 -19.05 -1.39
C GLN A 151 25.29 -18.41 -2.27
N VAL A 152 24.08 -18.98 -2.33
CA VAL A 152 22.96 -18.39 -3.09
C VAL A 152 22.61 -16.98 -2.58
N GLY A 153 22.80 -16.70 -1.28
CA GLY A 153 22.62 -15.36 -0.73
C GLY A 153 23.55 -14.32 -1.37
N ALA A 154 24.84 -14.67 -1.55
CA ALA A 154 25.84 -13.81 -2.14
C ALA A 154 25.59 -13.48 -3.62
N VAL A 155 24.86 -14.33 -4.35
CA VAL A 155 24.45 -14.05 -5.74
C VAL A 155 23.69 -12.72 -5.85
N THR A 156 22.85 -12.39 -4.88
CA THR A 156 22.10 -11.13 -4.89
C THR A 156 23.04 -9.92 -4.85
N LEU A 157 24.16 -10.04 -4.14
CA LEU A 157 25.18 -8.99 -4.05
C LEU A 157 25.96 -8.85 -5.36
N VAL A 158 26.29 -9.96 -6.01
CA VAL A 158 26.94 -9.98 -7.33
C VAL A 158 26.04 -9.33 -8.38
N VAL A 159 24.74 -9.64 -8.36
CA VAL A 159 23.75 -8.99 -9.25
C VAL A 159 23.65 -7.50 -8.95
N ALA A 160 23.62 -7.09 -7.68
CA ALA A 160 23.60 -5.69 -7.30
C ALA A 160 24.84 -4.95 -7.79
N LEU A 161 26.01 -5.57 -7.68
CA LEU A 161 27.27 -5.05 -8.20
C LEU A 161 27.25 -4.91 -9.73
N ALA A 162 26.76 -5.93 -10.45
CA ALA A 162 26.62 -5.88 -11.90
C ALA A 162 25.73 -4.71 -12.36
N CYS A 163 24.57 -4.55 -11.71
CA CYS A 163 23.68 -3.43 -11.99
C CYS A 163 24.31 -2.08 -11.65
N GLN A 164 25.03 -1.99 -10.54
CA GLN A 164 25.69 -0.77 -10.11
C GLN A 164 26.77 -0.35 -11.11
N GLN A 165 27.66 -1.28 -11.50
CA GLN A 165 28.72 -1.02 -12.48
C GLN A 165 28.15 -0.62 -13.84
N ALA A 166 27.09 -1.29 -14.28
CA ALA A 166 26.43 -0.98 -15.55
C ALA A 166 25.88 0.46 -15.57
N LEU A 167 25.10 0.82 -14.55
CA LEU A 167 24.52 2.15 -14.45
C LEU A 167 25.59 3.24 -14.21
N ALA A 168 26.64 2.94 -13.44
CA ALA A 168 27.77 3.85 -13.23
C ALA A 168 28.50 4.16 -14.55
N LYS A 169 28.72 3.15 -15.40
CA LYS A 169 29.32 3.32 -16.73
C LYS A 169 28.45 4.18 -17.66
N LEU A 170 27.14 4.18 -17.43
CA LEU A 170 26.18 5.07 -18.11
C LEU A 170 26.06 6.44 -17.42
N GLY A 171 26.94 6.77 -16.47
CA GLY A 171 26.98 8.09 -15.82
C GLY A 171 25.91 8.30 -14.76
N CYS A 172 25.44 7.21 -14.12
CA CYS A 172 24.57 7.25 -12.94
C CYS A 172 25.40 7.14 -11.65
N GLU A 173 25.21 8.03 -10.69
CA GLU A 173 25.84 7.90 -9.36
C GLU A 173 25.08 6.90 -8.47
N VAL A 174 24.87 5.69 -8.99
CA VAL A 174 24.15 4.63 -8.29
C VAL A 174 25.04 3.97 -7.24
N GLN A 175 24.44 3.69 -6.09
CA GLN A 175 25.03 2.93 -5.00
C GLN A 175 24.14 1.72 -4.69
N ILE A 176 24.70 0.78 -3.94
CA ILE A 176 24.00 -0.42 -3.47
C ILE A 176 23.55 -0.17 -2.04
N LYS A 177 22.25 -0.33 -1.76
CA LYS A 177 21.75 -0.51 -0.39
C LYS A 177 21.62 -2.00 -0.16
N TRP A 178 22.42 -2.52 0.76
CA TRP A 178 22.39 -3.94 1.08
C TRP A 178 20.97 -4.37 1.50
N PRO A 179 20.51 -5.55 1.07
CA PRO A 179 21.24 -6.52 0.24
C PRO A 179 20.91 -6.46 -1.25
N ASN A 180 19.88 -5.71 -1.68
CA ASN A 180 19.27 -5.95 -2.99
C ASN A 180 18.64 -4.72 -3.65
N ASP A 181 18.87 -3.52 -3.12
CA ASP A 181 18.28 -2.29 -3.63
C ASP A 181 19.36 -1.42 -4.29
N LEU A 182 19.02 -0.83 -5.44
CA LEU A 182 19.81 0.20 -6.10
C LEU A 182 19.27 1.56 -5.67
N VAL A 183 20.15 2.49 -5.33
CA VAL A 183 19.79 3.78 -4.74
C VAL A 183 20.66 4.91 -5.30
N ILE A 184 20.13 6.13 -5.29
CA ILE A 184 20.89 7.36 -5.50
C ILE A 184 20.66 8.23 -4.26
N GLY A 185 21.73 8.47 -3.50
CA GLY A 185 21.59 9.00 -2.15
C GLY A 185 20.69 8.08 -1.30
N LEU A 186 19.56 8.60 -0.86
CA LEU A 186 18.59 7.86 -0.04
C LEU A 186 17.41 7.29 -0.84
N ASP A 187 17.23 7.74 -2.08
CA ASP A 187 16.07 7.42 -2.90
C ASP A 187 16.26 6.11 -3.65
N LYS A 188 15.19 5.32 -3.74
CA LYS A 188 15.24 4.02 -4.40
C LYS A 188 15.19 4.17 -5.92
N LEU A 189 16.22 3.65 -6.60
CA LEU A 189 16.30 3.57 -8.05
C LEU A 189 15.76 2.23 -8.58
N GLY A 190 16.02 1.13 -7.87
CA GLY A 190 15.65 -0.19 -8.36
C GLY A 190 15.70 -1.25 -7.28
N GLY A 191 15.18 -2.44 -7.60
CA GLY A 191 15.16 -3.59 -6.72
C GLY A 191 15.50 -4.87 -7.47
N ILE A 192 16.16 -5.78 -6.75
CA ILE A 192 16.59 -7.09 -7.25
C ILE A 192 15.88 -8.18 -6.45
N LEU A 193 15.39 -9.20 -7.15
CA LEU A 193 14.79 -10.40 -6.58
C LEU A 193 15.38 -11.63 -7.27
N VAL A 194 16.25 -12.35 -6.54
CA VAL A 194 16.81 -13.61 -7.01
C VAL A 194 16.01 -14.76 -6.40
N GLU A 195 15.48 -15.62 -7.27
CA GLU A 195 14.82 -16.87 -6.91
C GLU A 195 15.61 -18.04 -7.50
N SER A 196 15.55 -19.22 -6.89
CA SER A 196 16.31 -20.38 -7.36
C SER A 196 15.46 -21.64 -7.43
N VAL A 197 15.66 -22.44 -8.47
CA VAL A 197 15.12 -23.79 -8.63
C VAL A 197 16.30 -24.76 -8.77
N ARG A 198 16.32 -25.82 -7.98
CA ARG A 198 17.26 -26.93 -8.19
C ARG A 198 16.63 -27.98 -9.08
N HIS A 199 17.30 -28.31 -10.18
CA HIS A 199 16.88 -29.35 -11.11
C HIS A 199 18.11 -30.02 -11.71
N ASN A 200 18.09 -31.35 -11.85
CA ASN A 200 19.20 -32.16 -12.41
C ASN A 200 20.60 -31.85 -11.83
N GLY A 201 20.67 -31.58 -10.51
CA GLY A 201 21.95 -31.28 -9.83
C GLY A 201 22.53 -29.89 -10.12
N GLN A 202 21.84 -29.06 -10.90
CA GLN A 202 22.21 -27.67 -11.18
C GLN A 202 21.30 -26.70 -10.41
N THR A 203 21.81 -25.50 -10.15
CA THR A 203 21.00 -24.41 -9.60
C THR A 203 20.63 -23.45 -10.72
N HIS A 204 19.32 -23.32 -10.97
CA HIS A 204 18.75 -22.37 -11.91
C HIS A 204 18.31 -21.12 -11.15
N LEU A 205 18.99 -20.01 -11.38
CA LEU A 205 18.70 -18.71 -10.84
C LEU A 205 17.78 -17.95 -11.79
N VAL A 206 16.74 -17.34 -11.24
CA VAL A 206 15.88 -16.39 -11.91
C VAL A 206 16.09 -15.04 -11.24
N ILE A 207 16.74 -14.13 -11.96
CA ILE A 207 17.21 -12.85 -11.46
C ILE A 207 16.26 -11.76 -11.97
N GLY A 208 15.30 -11.36 -11.15
CA GLY A 208 14.35 -10.29 -11.45
C GLY A 208 14.93 -8.93 -11.08
N ILE A 209 14.89 -7.99 -12.03
CA ILE A 209 15.43 -6.63 -11.88
C ILE A 209 14.35 -5.63 -12.30
N GLY A 210 13.99 -4.73 -11.39
CA GLY A 210 13.13 -3.59 -11.66
C GLY A 210 13.90 -2.29 -11.44
N ILE A 211 13.97 -1.44 -12.47
CA ILE A 211 14.67 -0.14 -12.42
C ILE A 211 13.70 0.97 -12.80
N ASN A 212 13.54 1.94 -11.90
CA ASN A 212 12.79 3.16 -12.13
C ASN A 212 13.50 4.00 -13.19
N PHE A 213 12.85 4.24 -14.31
CA PHE A 213 13.44 4.86 -15.49
C PHE A 213 12.97 6.31 -15.65
N LEU A 214 11.70 6.56 -15.38
CA LEU A 214 11.10 7.89 -15.30
C LEU A 214 10.58 8.18 -13.89
N SER A 215 10.72 9.42 -13.44
CA SER A 215 10.15 9.86 -12.17
C SER A 215 8.63 9.85 -12.25
N SER A 216 7.98 9.26 -11.25
CA SER A 216 6.53 9.29 -11.11
C SER A 216 6.14 10.37 -10.08
N PRO A 217 5.25 11.32 -10.41
CA PRO A 217 4.82 12.36 -9.47
C PRO A 217 4.01 11.83 -8.30
N ASN A 218 3.58 10.57 -8.33
CA ASN A 218 2.73 9.95 -7.31
C ASN A 218 3.53 9.17 -6.26
N VAL A 219 4.86 9.12 -6.37
CA VAL A 219 5.70 8.38 -5.42
C VAL A 219 6.87 9.25 -4.99
N GLU A 220 6.82 9.70 -3.74
CA GLU A 220 7.91 10.42 -3.10
C GLU A 220 9.13 9.49 -2.91
N GLN A 221 10.34 10.07 -2.91
CA GLN A 221 11.61 9.36 -2.61
C GLN A 221 12.00 8.23 -3.59
N ILE A 222 11.64 8.39 -4.87
CA ILE A 222 12.08 7.51 -5.95
C ILE A 222 13.02 8.25 -6.90
N ALA A 223 14.22 7.69 -7.06
CA ALA A 223 15.17 8.10 -8.08
C ALA A 223 14.83 7.43 -9.42
N ALA A 224 15.18 8.06 -10.53
CA ALA A 224 14.91 7.54 -11.86
C ALA A 224 16.08 7.75 -12.82
N VAL A 225 16.35 6.78 -13.69
CA VAL A 225 17.47 6.79 -14.66
C VAL A 225 17.53 8.10 -15.46
N GLN A 226 16.42 8.54 -16.06
CA GLN A 226 16.40 9.74 -16.93
C GLN A 226 16.60 11.07 -16.20
N ALA A 227 16.45 11.07 -14.87
CA ALA A 227 16.71 12.22 -14.01
C ALA A 227 18.17 12.21 -13.50
N ALA A 228 18.71 11.03 -13.22
CA ALA A 228 19.99 10.87 -12.53
C ALA A 228 21.20 10.62 -13.46
N CYS A 229 20.99 9.98 -14.61
CA CYS A 229 22.07 9.65 -15.55
C CYS A 229 22.35 10.85 -16.46
N THR A 230 23.61 11.29 -16.50
CA THR A 230 24.04 12.37 -17.39
C THR A 230 23.94 12.00 -18.87
N SER A 231 24.20 10.73 -19.21
CA SER A 231 24.17 10.23 -20.61
C SER A 231 22.76 10.05 -21.18
N LYS A 232 21.72 10.10 -20.35
CA LYS A 232 20.31 9.85 -20.72
C LYS A 232 20.15 8.54 -21.53
N PRO A 233 20.59 7.39 -21.00
CA PRO A 233 20.67 6.14 -21.76
C PRO A 233 19.28 5.64 -22.17
N THR A 234 19.18 4.88 -23.25
CA THR A 234 17.93 4.18 -23.60
C THR A 234 17.73 2.94 -22.71
N ALA A 235 16.52 2.36 -22.72
CA ALA A 235 16.26 1.11 -22.00
C ALA A 235 17.11 -0.06 -22.54
N HIS A 236 17.43 -0.05 -23.84
CA HIS A 236 18.34 -1.02 -24.45
C HIS A 236 19.77 -0.86 -23.93
N ASP A 237 20.28 0.37 -23.84
CA ASP A 237 21.63 0.63 -23.31
C ASP A 237 21.77 0.12 -21.87
N VAL A 238 20.79 0.42 -21.01
CA VAL A 238 20.77 -0.07 -19.62
C VAL A 238 20.70 -1.59 -19.57
N LEU A 239 19.76 -2.20 -20.31
CA LEU A 239 19.60 -3.65 -20.31
C LEU A 239 20.86 -4.36 -20.82
N ASN A 240 21.42 -3.90 -21.94
CA ASN A 240 22.61 -4.46 -22.55
C ASN A 240 23.79 -4.40 -21.58
N GLU A 241 24.07 -3.23 -21.00
CA GLU A 241 25.20 -3.11 -20.08
C GLU A 241 25.00 -3.97 -18.83
N VAL A 242 23.78 -4.04 -18.27
CA VAL A 242 23.51 -4.92 -17.12
C VAL A 242 23.76 -6.39 -17.45
N VAL A 243 23.27 -6.89 -18.60
CA VAL A 243 23.48 -8.31 -18.94
C VAL A 243 24.94 -8.62 -19.29
N GLN A 244 25.70 -7.67 -19.84
CA GLN A 244 27.15 -7.84 -20.03
C GLN A 244 27.87 -7.94 -18.68
N GLN A 245 27.58 -7.04 -17.72
CA GLN A 245 28.17 -7.12 -16.39
C GLN A 245 27.81 -8.42 -15.66
N LEU A 246 26.57 -8.92 -15.80
CA LEU A 246 26.18 -10.23 -15.28
C LEU A 246 26.96 -11.37 -15.95
N ASN A 247 27.17 -11.29 -17.26
CA ASN A 247 27.93 -12.29 -18.01
C ASN A 247 29.41 -12.34 -17.60
N ASP A 248 29.97 -11.23 -17.12
CA ASP A 248 31.35 -11.15 -16.66
C ASP A 248 31.49 -11.60 -15.20
N LEU A 249 30.59 -11.16 -14.31
CA LEU A 249 30.70 -11.40 -12.87
C LEU A 249 30.17 -12.77 -12.43
N LEU A 250 29.08 -13.28 -13.00
CA LEU A 250 28.50 -14.56 -12.54
C LEU A 250 29.45 -15.76 -12.73
N PRO A 251 30.18 -15.91 -13.86
CA PRO A 251 31.19 -16.97 -13.99
C PRO A 251 32.36 -16.83 -13.02
N GLN A 252 32.81 -15.60 -12.76
CA GLN A 252 33.88 -15.35 -11.78
C GLN A 252 33.44 -15.76 -10.37
N PHE A 253 32.21 -15.41 -10.00
CA PHE A 253 31.62 -15.80 -8.72
C PHE A 253 31.47 -17.32 -8.60
N GLU A 254 31.04 -18.01 -9.65
CA GLU A 254 30.95 -19.47 -9.67
C GLU A 254 32.31 -20.14 -9.42
N GLN A 255 33.39 -19.57 -9.95
CA GLN A 255 34.75 -20.13 -9.82
C GLN A 255 35.45 -19.77 -8.51
N GLN A 256 35.26 -18.54 -8.01
CA GLN A 256 36.10 -17.96 -6.95
C GLN A 256 35.31 -17.52 -5.71
N GLY A 257 33.98 -17.63 -5.73
CA GLY A 257 33.10 -17.11 -4.68
C GLY A 257 33.05 -15.58 -4.66
N PHE A 258 32.56 -15.01 -3.55
CA PHE A 258 32.35 -13.57 -3.42
C PHE A 258 33.62 -12.78 -3.05
N ALA A 259 34.61 -13.43 -2.44
CA ALA A 259 35.77 -12.77 -1.86
C ALA A 259 36.52 -11.80 -2.82
N PRO A 260 36.76 -12.12 -4.11
CA PRO A 260 37.42 -11.20 -5.03
C PRO A 260 36.63 -9.92 -5.33
N MET A 261 35.32 -9.94 -5.13
CA MET A 261 34.40 -8.84 -5.44
C MET A 261 34.10 -7.98 -4.21
N GLN A 262 34.50 -8.40 -3.02
CA GLN A 262 34.13 -7.78 -1.75
C GLN A 262 34.56 -6.30 -1.69
N ALA A 263 35.82 -6.00 -2.04
CA ALA A 263 36.33 -4.62 -1.97
C ALA A 263 35.58 -3.68 -2.93
N VAL A 264 35.26 -4.14 -4.13
CA VAL A 264 34.53 -3.34 -5.13
C VAL A 264 33.06 -3.18 -4.72
N TYR A 265 32.45 -4.22 -4.15
CA TYR A 265 31.12 -4.13 -3.58
C TYR A 265 31.06 -3.13 -2.42
N GLU A 266 32.00 -3.20 -1.47
CA GLU A 266 32.05 -2.29 -0.32
C GLU A 266 32.29 -0.84 -0.74
N ALA A 267 33.07 -0.60 -1.79
CA ALA A 267 33.22 0.74 -2.38
C ALA A 267 31.91 1.28 -2.99
N ALA A 268 31.06 0.39 -3.52
CA ALA A 268 29.75 0.73 -4.07
C ALA A 268 28.62 0.71 -3.02
N HIS A 269 28.89 0.22 -1.81
CA HIS A 269 27.89 0.08 -0.75
C HIS A 269 27.61 1.43 -0.09
N ARG A 270 26.37 1.92 -0.25
CA ARG A 270 25.91 3.24 0.25
C ARG A 270 26.23 3.46 1.73
N ASP A 271 26.11 2.42 2.53
CA ASP A 271 26.18 2.50 3.99
C ASP A 271 27.48 1.93 4.56
N GLN A 272 28.50 1.73 3.72
CA GLN A 272 29.82 1.28 4.17
C GLN A 272 30.42 2.25 5.17
N GLN A 273 30.87 1.74 6.32
CA GLN A 273 31.42 2.53 7.44
C GLN A 273 30.45 3.57 8.03
N GLN A 274 29.14 3.46 7.75
CA GLN A 274 28.10 4.29 8.32
C GLN A 274 27.38 3.60 9.48
N ASP A 275 26.80 4.40 10.37
CA ASP A 275 25.86 3.89 11.37
C ASP A 275 24.53 3.58 10.70
N VAL A 276 23.97 2.42 11.03
CA VAL A 276 22.71 1.91 10.47
C VAL A 276 21.85 1.30 11.56
N VAL A 277 20.56 1.21 11.25
CA VAL A 277 19.59 0.43 12.00
C VAL A 277 18.99 -0.62 11.08
N LEU A 278 18.81 -1.81 11.64
CA LEU A 278 18.26 -2.98 10.99
C LEU A 278 16.89 -3.26 11.59
N LEU A 279 15.86 -3.18 10.76
CA LEU A 279 14.47 -3.35 11.17
C LEU A 279 13.88 -4.64 10.60
N ASN A 280 13.08 -5.36 11.36
CA ASN A 280 12.19 -6.40 10.84
C ASN A 280 10.75 -5.95 11.09
N ASP A 281 9.95 -5.81 10.04
CA ASP A 281 8.58 -5.25 10.09
C ASP A 281 8.47 -3.94 10.91
N GLY A 282 9.49 -3.08 10.79
CA GLY A 282 9.57 -1.79 11.50
C GLY A 282 10.14 -1.88 12.92
N VAL A 283 10.31 -3.08 13.47
CA VAL A 283 10.88 -3.31 14.80
C VAL A 283 12.40 -3.35 14.72
N LEU A 284 13.08 -2.52 15.53
CA LEU A 284 14.53 -2.50 15.64
C LEU A 284 15.08 -3.86 16.10
N GLN A 285 15.90 -4.48 15.26
CA GLN A 285 16.60 -5.74 15.55
C GLN A 285 18.04 -5.48 15.99
N HIS A 286 18.75 -4.64 15.22
CA HIS A 286 20.14 -4.29 15.51
C HIS A 286 20.41 -2.85 15.16
N GLN A 287 21.38 -2.26 15.86
CA GLN A 287 21.94 -0.96 15.58
C GLN A 287 23.45 -1.05 15.70
N GLY A 288 24.17 -0.42 14.78
CA GLY A 288 25.62 -0.43 14.80
C GLY A 288 26.23 0.17 13.54
N ARG A 289 27.55 0.09 13.46
CA ARG A 289 28.31 0.58 12.32
C ARG A 289 28.60 -0.54 11.33
N VAL A 290 28.32 -0.32 10.05
CA VAL A 290 28.66 -1.29 9.00
C VAL A 290 30.18 -1.41 8.88
N LEU A 291 30.68 -2.63 9.07
CA LEU A 291 32.10 -2.96 8.87
C LEU A 291 32.40 -3.45 7.46
N GLY A 292 31.41 -4.06 6.79
CA GLY A 292 31.58 -4.65 5.46
C GLY A 292 30.66 -5.84 5.25
N ILE A 293 31.01 -6.67 4.27
CA ILE A 293 30.27 -7.89 3.93
C ILE A 293 31.23 -9.08 4.05
N ASP A 294 30.77 -10.23 4.55
CA ASP A 294 31.60 -11.45 4.55
C ASP A 294 31.49 -12.27 3.25
N ASP A 295 32.27 -13.34 3.15
CA ASP A 295 32.34 -14.23 2.00
C ASP A 295 31.01 -14.96 1.67
N THR A 296 30.09 -15.03 2.62
CA THR A 296 28.74 -15.60 2.44
C THR A 296 27.70 -14.55 2.01
N GLY A 297 28.07 -13.27 2.03
CA GLY A 297 27.18 -12.15 1.75
C GLY A 297 26.44 -11.59 2.97
N ALA A 298 26.84 -11.99 4.19
CA ALA A 298 26.28 -11.46 5.42
C ALA A 298 26.86 -10.08 5.73
N LEU A 299 26.04 -9.17 6.24
CA LEU A 299 26.47 -7.84 6.68
C LEU A 299 27.22 -7.97 8.01
N ARG A 300 28.45 -7.46 8.05
CA ARG A 300 29.25 -7.36 9.28
C ARG A 300 28.94 -6.03 9.95
N LEU A 301 28.38 -6.10 11.17
CA LEU A 301 27.89 -4.95 11.90
C LEU A 301 28.59 -4.86 13.26
N GLN A 302 29.25 -3.74 13.55
CA GLN A 302 29.78 -3.43 14.87
C GLN A 302 28.66 -2.90 15.76
N THR A 303 28.18 -3.72 16.70
CA THR A 303 27.20 -3.32 17.70
C THR A 303 27.88 -3.04 19.04
N GLN A 304 27.10 -2.64 20.04
CA GLN A 304 27.59 -2.52 21.43
C GLN A 304 28.03 -3.87 22.03
N SER A 305 27.51 -4.99 21.52
CA SER A 305 27.87 -6.34 21.98
C SER A 305 29.02 -6.98 21.18
N GLY A 306 29.66 -6.21 20.28
CA GLY A 306 30.75 -6.69 19.43
C GLY A 306 30.34 -6.80 17.95
N GLU A 307 31.18 -7.45 17.15
CA GLU A 307 30.86 -7.71 15.74
C GLU A 307 29.76 -8.77 15.63
N GLN A 308 28.72 -8.48 14.84
CA GLN A 308 27.61 -9.36 14.52
C GLN A 308 27.54 -9.59 13.01
N LYS A 309 27.18 -10.81 12.61
CA LYS A 309 26.96 -11.17 11.20
C LYS A 309 25.46 -11.29 10.94
N ILE A 310 24.95 -10.47 10.02
CA ILE A 310 23.53 -10.38 9.72
C ILE A 310 23.24 -10.95 8.35
N VAL A 311 22.35 -11.94 8.29
CA VAL A 311 21.87 -12.52 7.03
C VAL A 311 20.65 -11.73 6.53
N SER A 312 20.61 -11.49 5.22
CA SER A 312 19.62 -10.69 4.48
C SER A 312 18.14 -10.91 4.86
N GLY A 313 17.75 -12.14 5.20
CA GLY A 313 16.47 -12.53 5.80
C GLY A 313 15.28 -11.61 5.50
N GLU A 314 14.65 -11.11 6.56
CA GLU A 314 13.50 -10.20 6.51
C GLU A 314 13.84 -8.76 6.91
N ILE A 315 15.13 -8.43 6.90
CA ILE A 315 15.67 -7.21 7.49
C ILE A 315 15.71 -6.05 6.48
N SER A 316 15.31 -4.88 6.95
CA SER A 316 15.40 -3.59 6.26
C SER A 316 16.51 -2.74 6.88
N LEU A 317 17.51 -2.38 6.09
CA LEU A 317 18.59 -1.49 6.48
C LEU A 317 18.19 -0.03 6.21
N ARG A 318 18.33 0.82 7.24
CA ARG A 318 18.11 2.26 7.17
C ARG A 318 19.22 3.02 7.90
N ARG A 319 19.48 4.27 7.51
CA ARG A 319 20.29 5.17 8.33
C ARG A 319 19.49 5.67 9.54
N PRO A 320 20.14 5.99 10.67
CA PRO A 320 19.47 6.54 11.85
C PRO A 320 18.62 7.77 11.54
N GLU A 321 19.05 8.63 10.62
CA GLU A 321 18.30 9.82 10.16
C GLU A 321 17.04 9.49 9.34
N GLN A 322 16.99 8.33 8.68
CA GLN A 322 15.84 7.85 7.89
C GLN A 322 14.80 7.12 8.75
N CYS A 323 15.23 6.68 9.92
CA CYS A 323 14.34 6.30 10.98
C CYS A 323 14.07 7.58 11.74
N ALA A 324 12.98 8.28 11.40
CA ALA A 324 12.44 9.32 12.28
C ALA A 324 12.63 8.82 13.71
N VAL A 325 13.51 9.51 14.45
CA VAL A 325 14.23 8.97 15.60
C VAL A 325 13.22 8.17 16.42
N PRO A 326 13.33 6.83 16.55
CA PRO A 326 12.75 6.20 17.71
C PRO A 326 13.64 6.70 18.84
N THR A 327 13.35 7.92 19.30
CA THR A 327 13.60 8.27 20.69
C THR A 327 13.05 7.07 21.42
N GLN A 328 13.87 6.44 22.26
CA GLN A 328 13.41 5.51 23.29
C GLN A 328 11.97 5.87 23.61
N PRO A 329 10.98 4.95 23.51
CA PRO A 329 9.57 5.31 23.44
C PRO A 329 9.32 6.43 24.45
N THR A 330 9.23 7.67 23.96
CA THR A 330 8.67 8.75 24.75
C THR A 330 7.25 8.27 24.84
N GLU A 331 6.90 7.70 25.99
CA GLU A 331 5.62 7.03 26.21
C GLU A 331 4.55 7.78 25.45
N SER A 332 4.01 7.15 24.40
CA SER A 332 3.18 7.87 23.46
C SER A 332 1.83 8.03 24.14
N HIS A 333 1.66 9.16 24.81
CA HIS A 333 0.52 9.42 25.68
C HIS A 333 -0.51 10.29 24.94
N TYR A 334 -1.71 9.75 24.74
CA TYR A 334 -2.78 10.42 24.02
C TYR A 334 -4.06 10.47 24.84
N LEU A 335 -4.80 11.55 24.65
CA LEU A 335 -6.21 11.64 24.97
C LEU A 335 -7.01 11.64 23.66
N LEU A 336 -7.73 10.55 23.40
CA LEU A 336 -8.59 10.40 22.23
C LEU A 336 -10.01 10.84 22.55
N LEU A 337 -10.65 11.63 21.69
CA LEU A 337 -11.98 12.20 21.90
C LEU A 337 -12.98 11.78 20.81
N ASP A 338 -14.15 11.29 21.20
CA ASP A 338 -15.31 11.04 20.34
C ASP A 338 -16.42 12.05 20.71
N GLY A 339 -16.49 13.13 19.93
CA GLY A 339 -17.42 14.24 20.06
C GLY A 339 -18.75 13.95 19.38
N GLY A 340 -19.55 13.05 19.97
CA GLY A 340 -20.90 12.75 19.51
C GLY A 340 -21.91 13.86 19.83
N ASN A 341 -23.12 13.77 19.28
CA ASN A 341 -24.14 14.82 19.47
C ASN A 341 -24.65 14.99 20.91
N SER A 342 -24.74 13.89 21.67
CA SER A 342 -25.38 13.86 23.00
C SER A 342 -24.38 13.82 24.15
N ARG A 343 -23.22 13.20 23.92
CA ARG A 343 -22.18 12.95 24.91
C ARG A 343 -20.81 13.05 24.25
N LEU A 344 -19.84 13.49 25.03
CA LEU A 344 -18.43 13.31 24.72
C LEU A 344 -17.99 11.97 25.32
N LYS A 345 -17.24 11.19 24.55
CA LYS A 345 -16.48 10.05 25.08
C LYS A 345 -15.00 10.32 24.90
N TRP A 346 -14.18 9.77 25.78
CA TRP A 346 -12.73 9.87 25.64
C TRP A 346 -12.01 8.64 26.13
N ALA A 347 -10.79 8.48 25.67
CA ALA A 347 -9.90 7.39 26.07
C ALA A 347 -8.48 7.89 26.30
N TRP A 348 -7.87 7.42 27.38
CA TRP A 348 -6.45 7.58 27.61
C TRP A 348 -5.70 6.43 26.97
N VAL A 349 -4.69 6.77 26.16
CA VAL A 349 -3.89 5.81 25.42
C VAL A 349 -2.44 6.00 25.77
N GLN A 350 -1.76 4.91 26.06
CA GLN A 350 -0.32 4.89 26.27
C GLN A 350 0.26 3.76 25.41
N ASN A 351 1.28 4.06 24.61
CA ASN A 351 1.99 3.08 23.78
C ASN A 351 1.06 2.24 22.88
N GLY A 352 0.00 2.85 22.34
CA GLY A 352 -0.97 2.19 21.46
C GLY A 352 -2.03 1.34 22.17
N GLU A 353 -2.07 1.35 23.50
CA GLU A 353 -3.06 0.64 24.31
C GLU A 353 -4.01 1.61 25.00
N ILE A 354 -5.31 1.33 24.95
CA ILE A 354 -6.33 2.09 25.69
C ILE A 354 -6.26 1.65 27.15
N LEU A 355 -5.90 2.59 28.04
CA LEU A 355 -5.84 2.36 29.48
C LEU A 355 -7.23 2.41 30.11
N GLN A 356 -8.02 3.41 29.70
CA GLN A 356 -9.36 3.64 30.23
C GLN A 356 -10.20 4.45 29.26
N THR A 357 -11.52 4.27 29.34
CA THR A 357 -12.50 5.02 28.55
C THR A 357 -13.58 5.59 29.46
N HIS A 358 -13.94 6.85 29.24
CA HIS A 358 -14.99 7.52 29.99
C HIS A 358 -15.94 8.26 29.05
N ALA A 359 -17.06 8.71 29.59
CA ALA A 359 -18.05 9.48 28.86
C ALA A 359 -18.78 10.45 29.79
N ALA A 360 -19.15 11.62 29.26
CA ALA A 360 -19.92 12.62 29.99
C ALA A 360 -20.90 13.35 29.06
N HIS A 361 -21.92 13.97 29.66
CA HIS A 361 -22.76 14.93 28.94
C HIS A 361 -22.05 16.28 28.87
N TYR A 362 -22.19 16.99 27.75
CA TYR A 362 -21.56 18.31 27.56
C TYR A 362 -21.93 19.35 28.63
N ARG A 363 -23.11 19.22 29.26
CA ARG A 363 -23.53 20.08 30.38
C ARG A 363 -22.65 19.98 31.63
N ASP A 364 -21.86 18.91 31.76
CA ASP A 364 -20.96 18.66 32.87
C ASP A 364 -19.73 17.87 32.39
N LEU A 365 -18.66 18.61 32.07
CA LEU A 365 -17.36 18.05 31.69
C LEU A 365 -16.37 18.03 32.86
N THR A 366 -16.84 18.14 34.11
CA THR A 366 -15.97 18.10 35.30
C THR A 366 -15.18 16.80 35.36
N ALA A 367 -15.77 15.68 34.94
CA ALA A 367 -15.08 14.40 34.84
C ALA A 367 -13.89 14.43 33.86
N LEU A 368 -14.01 15.10 32.71
CA LEU A 368 -12.93 15.25 31.74
C LEU A 368 -11.78 16.10 32.30
N ALA A 369 -12.11 17.21 32.96
CA ALA A 369 -11.11 18.08 33.59
C ALA A 369 -10.37 17.36 34.73
N ASN A 370 -11.08 16.58 35.55
CA ASN A 370 -10.49 15.77 36.61
C ASN A 370 -9.59 14.67 36.04
N ASP A 371 -10.03 13.99 34.97
CA ASP A 371 -9.23 12.99 34.28
C ASP A 371 -7.94 13.60 33.71
N TRP A 372 -8.03 14.80 33.13
CA TRP A 372 -6.85 15.51 32.65
C TRP A 372 -5.84 15.74 33.77
N GLN A 373 -6.28 16.25 34.92
CA GLN A 373 -5.40 16.49 36.07
C GLN A 373 -4.74 15.21 36.60
N ARG A 374 -5.43 14.06 36.52
CA ARG A 374 -4.91 12.79 37.04
C ARG A 374 -3.97 12.06 36.08
N HIS A 375 -4.25 12.14 34.79
CA HIS A 375 -3.63 11.23 33.81
C HIS A 375 -2.72 11.94 32.81
N SER A 376 -2.82 13.26 32.64
CA SER A 376 -1.96 13.95 31.68
C SER A 376 -0.47 13.86 32.04
N GLN A 377 0.33 13.55 31.02
CA GLN A 377 1.79 13.61 31.00
C GLN A 377 2.29 14.88 30.27
N PRO A 378 3.56 15.31 30.45
CA PRO A 378 4.14 16.49 29.79
C PRO A 378 4.02 16.51 28.26
N HIS A 379 3.94 15.33 27.64
CA HIS A 379 3.86 15.16 26.19
C HIS A 379 2.50 14.59 25.72
N THR A 380 1.45 14.71 26.54
CA THR A 380 0.10 14.28 26.14
C THR A 380 -0.36 15.02 24.89
N ARG A 381 -0.75 14.28 23.85
CA ARG A 381 -1.42 14.84 22.66
C ARG A 381 -2.92 14.60 22.73
N ILE A 382 -3.73 15.57 22.30
CA ILE A 382 -5.19 15.44 22.29
C ILE A 382 -5.69 15.40 20.85
N ILE A 383 -6.35 14.30 20.49
CA ILE A 383 -6.84 14.06 19.13
C ILE A 383 -8.30 13.65 19.22
N GLY A 384 -9.15 14.21 18.37
CA GLY A 384 -10.57 13.90 18.41
C GLY A 384 -11.20 13.78 17.04
N SER A 385 -12.36 13.15 16.99
CA SER A 385 -13.31 13.21 15.89
C SER A 385 -14.64 13.69 16.45
N ALA A 386 -15.31 14.60 15.76
CA ALA A 386 -16.57 15.17 16.24
C ALA A 386 -17.58 15.40 15.12
N VAL A 387 -18.85 15.29 15.50
CA VAL A 387 -20.02 15.63 14.69
C VAL A 387 -20.98 16.57 15.42
N CYS A 388 -20.59 17.03 16.61
CA CYS A 388 -21.33 17.99 17.40
C CYS A 388 -21.12 19.44 16.90
N ASP A 389 -21.97 20.34 17.37
CA ASP A 389 -21.91 21.77 17.05
C ASP A 389 -20.67 22.47 17.63
N ALA A 390 -20.38 23.66 17.09
CA ALA A 390 -19.21 24.45 17.48
C ALA A 390 -19.23 24.88 18.95
N GLU A 391 -20.41 25.07 19.55
CA GLU A 391 -20.55 25.43 20.97
C GLU A 391 -20.02 24.30 21.86
N LYS A 392 -20.41 23.05 21.57
CA LYS A 392 -19.89 21.87 22.27
C LYS A 392 -18.39 21.71 22.10
N LEU A 393 -17.84 21.94 20.89
CA LEU A 393 -16.39 21.89 20.68
C LEU A 393 -15.64 22.93 21.53
N GLN A 394 -16.20 24.13 21.66
CA GLN A 394 -15.66 25.16 22.55
C GLN A 394 -15.74 24.75 24.02
N GLN A 395 -16.83 24.13 24.46
CA GLN A 395 -16.96 23.60 25.83
C GLN A 395 -15.90 22.53 26.12
N VAL A 396 -15.62 21.63 25.17
CA VAL A 396 -14.57 20.60 25.32
C VAL A 396 -13.18 21.22 25.35
N GLN A 397 -12.91 22.19 24.47
CA GLN A 397 -11.63 22.91 24.47
C GLN A 397 -11.43 23.71 25.76
N ALA A 398 -12.48 24.29 26.35
CA ALA A 398 -12.38 25.01 27.63
C ALA A 398 -12.07 24.09 28.82
N ALA A 399 -12.42 22.81 28.73
CA ALA A 399 -12.15 21.81 29.76
C ALA A 399 -10.72 21.24 29.72
N LEU A 400 -9.94 21.55 28.67
CA LEU A 400 -8.62 20.97 28.41
C LEU A 400 -7.58 22.08 28.13
N PRO A 401 -6.40 22.08 28.78
CA PRO A 401 -5.45 23.17 28.66
C PRO A 401 -4.60 23.13 27.37
N LEU A 402 -4.58 21.99 26.66
CA LEU A 402 -3.86 21.85 25.40
C LEU A 402 -4.81 21.93 24.20
N PRO A 403 -4.32 22.37 23.02
CA PRO A 403 -5.12 22.40 21.81
C PRO A 403 -5.54 21.00 21.37
N ILE A 404 -6.79 20.87 20.94
CA ILE A 404 -7.35 19.62 20.42
C ILE A 404 -7.20 19.57 18.91
N GLN A 405 -6.58 18.50 18.39
CA GLN A 405 -6.56 18.22 16.96
C GLN A 405 -7.84 17.47 16.56
N TRP A 406 -8.80 18.18 15.98
CA TRP A 406 -10.03 17.58 15.44
C TRP A 406 -9.81 17.06 14.01
N LEU A 407 -10.08 15.77 13.81
CA LEU A 407 -9.97 15.08 12.54
C LEU A 407 -11.36 14.93 11.91
N GLY A 408 -11.43 15.24 10.61
CA GLY A 408 -12.60 15.00 9.78
C GLY A 408 -12.51 13.69 9.00
N SER A 409 -13.54 13.42 8.21
CA SER A 409 -13.50 12.40 7.17
C SER A 409 -12.41 12.67 6.14
N MET A 410 -11.83 11.61 5.57
CA MET A 410 -10.72 11.69 4.60
C MET A 410 -11.04 10.87 3.35
N GLU A 411 -10.41 11.19 2.21
CA GLU A 411 -10.54 10.42 0.96
C GLU A 411 -9.93 9.02 1.09
N GLN A 412 -8.86 8.90 1.87
CA GLN A 412 -8.19 7.64 2.16
C GLN A 412 -7.49 7.70 3.52
N ALA A 413 -7.57 6.62 4.30
CA ALA A 413 -6.79 6.43 5.52
C ALA A 413 -6.65 4.93 5.82
N LEU A 414 -5.53 4.51 6.41
CA LEU A 414 -5.27 3.09 6.79
C LEU A 414 -5.46 2.09 5.63
N GLY A 415 -5.19 2.51 4.39
CA GLY A 415 -5.45 1.69 3.19
C GLY A 415 -6.93 1.58 2.78
N ILE A 416 -7.86 2.23 3.51
CA ILE A 416 -9.28 2.31 3.17
C ILE A 416 -9.56 3.52 2.29
N ARG A 417 -10.14 3.29 1.12
CA ARG A 417 -10.61 4.34 0.21
C ARG A 417 -12.07 4.70 0.49
N ASN A 418 -12.33 5.98 0.71
CA ASN A 418 -13.65 6.55 0.91
C ASN A 418 -14.31 6.89 -0.43
N HIS A 419 -15.43 6.23 -0.77
CA HIS A 419 -16.21 6.54 -1.98
C HIS A 419 -17.32 7.57 -1.77
N TYR A 420 -17.38 8.21 -0.60
CA TYR A 420 -18.30 9.31 -0.37
C TYR A 420 -17.93 10.49 -1.29
N ARG A 421 -18.87 10.93 -2.13
CA ARG A 421 -18.60 11.87 -3.23
C ARG A 421 -18.02 13.20 -2.75
N HIS A 422 -18.51 13.70 -1.62
CA HIS A 422 -18.09 14.95 -1.00
C HIS A 422 -17.65 14.66 0.43
N VAL A 423 -16.37 14.34 0.61
CA VAL A 423 -15.81 13.85 1.89
C VAL A 423 -16.04 14.85 3.04
N ASN A 424 -16.07 16.14 2.76
CA ASN A 424 -16.40 17.19 3.72
C ASN A 424 -17.84 17.12 4.26
N GLU A 425 -18.77 16.50 3.53
CA GLU A 425 -20.15 16.25 3.97
C GLU A 425 -20.30 14.92 4.71
N HIS A 426 -19.24 14.10 4.72
CA HIS A 426 -19.25 12.81 5.39
C HIS A 426 -19.01 12.98 6.89
N GLY A 427 -19.97 12.50 7.71
CA GLY A 427 -19.84 12.50 9.17
C GLY A 427 -18.55 11.82 9.63
N ALA A 428 -17.72 12.55 10.39
CA ALA A 428 -16.42 12.07 10.84
C ALA A 428 -16.53 10.81 11.72
N ASP A 429 -17.58 10.73 12.55
CA ASP A 429 -17.89 9.55 13.35
C ASP A 429 -18.08 8.28 12.50
N ARG A 430 -18.80 8.38 11.37
CA ARG A 430 -18.99 7.27 10.43
C ARG A 430 -17.67 6.83 9.81
N TRP A 431 -16.80 7.78 9.46
CA TRP A 431 -15.47 7.49 8.95
C TRP A 431 -14.62 6.73 9.98
N PHE A 432 -14.52 7.24 11.20
CA PHE A 432 -13.71 6.61 12.25
C PHE A 432 -14.32 5.29 12.75
N ASN A 433 -15.65 5.10 12.68
CA ASN A 433 -16.27 3.79 12.90
C ASN A 433 -15.79 2.75 11.87
N VAL A 434 -15.66 3.14 10.60
CA VAL A 434 -15.14 2.28 9.53
C VAL A 434 -13.64 1.99 9.72
N LEU A 435 -12.85 2.99 10.11
CA LEU A 435 -11.44 2.78 10.44
C LEU A 435 -11.26 1.86 11.65
N GLY A 436 -12.12 1.99 12.66
CA GLY A 436 -12.11 1.17 13.86
C GLY A 436 -12.55 -0.27 13.62
N SER A 437 -13.47 -0.50 12.67
CA SER A 437 -14.01 -1.83 12.37
C SER A 437 -12.94 -2.83 11.95
N ARG A 438 -11.85 -2.36 11.32
CA ARG A 438 -10.72 -3.18 10.88
C ARG A 438 -9.92 -3.84 12.00
N LYS A 439 -10.05 -3.37 13.24
CA LYS A 439 -9.48 -4.06 14.40
C LYS A 439 -10.22 -5.38 14.70
N PHE A 440 -11.47 -5.53 14.24
CA PHE A 440 -12.36 -6.62 14.63
C PHE A 440 -12.69 -7.59 13.49
N THR A 441 -12.44 -7.20 12.24
CA THR A 441 -12.60 -8.07 11.06
C THR A 441 -11.81 -7.60 9.83
N GLN A 442 -11.33 -8.57 9.04
CA GLN A 442 -10.76 -8.36 7.71
C GLN A 442 -11.75 -8.71 6.57
N ASN A 443 -12.91 -9.28 6.90
CA ASN A 443 -13.96 -9.57 5.93
C ASN A 443 -14.60 -8.26 5.41
N ALA A 444 -15.48 -8.38 4.42
CA ALA A 444 -16.44 -7.31 4.17
C ALA A 444 -17.29 -7.15 5.45
N CYS A 445 -17.69 -5.93 5.80
CA CYS A 445 -18.47 -5.71 7.01
C CYS A 445 -19.50 -4.58 6.85
N VAL A 446 -20.63 -4.79 7.53
CA VAL A 446 -21.61 -3.74 7.81
C VAL A 446 -21.30 -3.14 9.17
N VAL A 447 -21.06 -1.84 9.22
CA VAL A 447 -20.78 -1.09 10.44
C VAL A 447 -22.03 -0.33 10.83
N VAL A 448 -22.55 -0.59 12.02
CA VAL A 448 -23.81 -0.05 12.54
C VAL A 448 -23.53 0.79 13.77
N SER A 449 -23.85 2.07 13.75
CA SER A 449 -23.79 2.93 14.94
C SER A 449 -25.20 3.24 15.43
N CYS A 450 -25.55 2.77 16.62
CA CYS A 450 -26.85 2.95 17.25
C CYS A 450 -26.82 4.13 18.25
N GLY A 451 -26.66 5.34 17.73
CA GLY A 451 -26.68 6.59 18.50
C GLY A 451 -28.01 7.35 18.41
N THR A 452 -27.94 8.68 18.56
CA THR A 452 -29.08 9.59 18.35
C THR A 452 -29.67 9.43 16.95
N ALA A 453 -28.79 9.35 15.94
CA ALA A 453 -29.10 8.78 14.65
C ALA A 453 -28.49 7.38 14.57
N VAL A 454 -29.15 6.48 13.83
CA VAL A 454 -28.61 5.18 13.48
C VAL A 454 -27.96 5.28 12.10
N THR A 455 -26.72 4.82 11.97
CA THR A 455 -26.04 4.69 10.68
C THR A 455 -25.80 3.22 10.37
N VAL A 456 -25.94 2.85 9.10
CA VAL A 456 -25.64 1.50 8.59
C VAL A 456 -24.75 1.66 7.37
N ASP A 457 -23.47 1.34 7.54
CA ASP A 457 -22.38 1.65 6.64
C ASP A 457 -21.74 0.37 6.07
N ALA A 458 -21.26 0.40 4.83
CA ALA A 458 -20.70 -0.77 4.15
C ALA A 458 -19.21 -0.61 3.81
N LEU A 459 -18.40 -1.59 4.21
CA LEU A 459 -16.99 -1.70 3.90
C LEU A 459 -16.68 -3.06 3.24
N THR A 460 -16.05 -3.07 2.07
CA THR A 460 -15.67 -4.31 1.38
C THR A 460 -14.40 -4.94 1.98
N HIS A 461 -14.14 -6.23 1.72
CA HIS A 461 -12.91 -6.92 2.17
C HIS A 461 -11.62 -6.29 1.62
N ASN A 462 -11.69 -5.68 0.43
CA ASN A 462 -10.57 -4.98 -0.22
C ASN A 462 -10.53 -3.48 0.08
N ASN A 463 -11.02 -3.06 1.26
CA ASN A 463 -10.86 -1.72 1.80
C ASN A 463 -11.50 -0.59 0.98
N HIS A 464 -12.68 -0.84 0.42
CA HIS A 464 -13.53 0.20 -0.17
C HIS A 464 -14.73 0.50 0.73
N TYR A 465 -14.76 1.71 1.29
CA TYR A 465 -15.93 2.21 2.01
C TYR A 465 -16.95 2.74 1.01
N LEU A 466 -18.13 2.12 0.96
CA LEU A 466 -19.14 2.34 -0.09
C LEU A 466 -20.19 3.40 0.29
N GLY A 467 -20.16 3.91 1.52
CA GLY A 467 -21.24 4.72 2.08
C GLY A 467 -22.23 3.89 2.87
N GLY A 468 -23.39 4.47 3.17
CA GLY A 468 -24.41 3.85 4.00
C GLY A 468 -25.71 4.66 4.08
N SER A 469 -26.61 4.20 4.94
CA SER A 469 -27.85 4.92 5.27
C SER A 469 -27.77 5.58 6.65
N ILE A 470 -28.56 6.64 6.82
CA ILE A 470 -28.79 7.32 8.10
C ILE A 470 -30.29 7.28 8.37
N MET A 471 -30.68 6.94 9.59
CA MET A 471 -32.08 6.94 10.04
C MET A 471 -32.17 7.48 11.47
N PRO A 472 -33.33 7.98 11.91
CA PRO A 472 -33.52 8.37 13.31
C PRO A 472 -33.26 7.17 14.24
N GLY A 473 -32.60 7.41 15.38
CA GLY A 473 -32.45 6.39 16.42
C GLY A 473 -33.74 6.21 17.22
N PHE A 474 -33.75 5.25 18.16
CA PHE A 474 -34.92 4.91 18.98
C PHE A 474 -35.59 6.13 19.63
N TYR A 475 -34.79 7.03 20.23
CA TYR A 475 -35.32 8.22 20.89
C TYR A 475 -35.98 9.18 19.90
N LEU A 476 -35.32 9.48 18.77
CA LEU A 476 -35.86 10.39 17.75
C LEU A 476 -37.12 9.83 17.07
N MET A 477 -37.14 8.52 16.78
CA MET A 477 -38.33 7.86 16.24
C MET A 477 -39.50 7.97 17.21
N ARG A 478 -39.28 7.68 18.49
CA ARG A 478 -40.30 7.80 19.53
C ARG A 478 -40.78 9.24 19.66
N GLU A 479 -39.86 10.19 19.79
CA GLU A 479 -40.17 11.61 19.93
C GLU A 479 -40.98 12.15 18.74
N SER A 480 -40.62 11.76 17.51
CA SER A 480 -41.35 12.14 16.30
C SER A 480 -42.80 11.64 16.31
N LEU A 481 -43.05 10.43 16.84
CA LEU A 481 -44.40 9.89 17.01
C LEU A 481 -45.16 10.69 18.07
N LEU A 482 -44.55 10.92 19.24
CA LEU A 482 -45.15 11.66 20.36
C LEU A 482 -45.59 13.07 19.98
N ARG A 483 -44.76 13.81 19.23
CA ARG A 483 -45.03 15.21 18.86
C ARG A 483 -46.22 15.38 17.91
N ARG A 484 -46.62 14.34 17.17
CA ARG A 484 -47.68 14.43 16.13
C ARG A 484 -48.95 13.64 16.44
N THR A 485 -49.02 12.96 17.58
CA THR A 485 -50.20 12.18 17.97
C THR A 485 -50.67 12.58 19.38
N ALA A 486 -51.92 13.04 19.48
CA ALA A 486 -52.47 13.63 20.71
C ALA A 486 -52.67 12.65 21.90
N GLN A 487 -52.36 11.35 21.76
CA GLN A 487 -52.70 10.31 22.76
C GLN A 487 -51.55 9.33 23.10
N LEU A 488 -50.29 9.68 22.82
CA LEU A 488 -49.14 8.78 23.06
C LEU A 488 -48.29 9.11 24.28
N ASN A 489 -48.78 9.85 25.29
CA ASN A 489 -48.04 9.97 26.56
C ASN A 489 -48.15 8.67 27.38
N ARG A 490 -47.46 7.61 26.93
CA ARG A 490 -47.55 6.23 27.42
C ARG A 490 -46.20 5.75 27.94
N PRO A 491 -46.18 4.76 28.86
CA PRO A 491 -44.94 4.14 29.33
C PRO A 491 -44.18 3.47 28.17
N GLU A 492 -42.86 3.32 28.35
CA GLU A 492 -41.99 2.65 27.40
C GLU A 492 -42.39 1.18 27.25
N GLY A 493 -42.62 0.72 26.01
CA GLY A 493 -42.98 -0.66 25.73
C GLY A 493 -41.77 -1.54 25.49
N GLU A 494 -41.98 -2.85 25.52
CA GLU A 494 -40.96 -3.86 25.23
C GLU A 494 -41.08 -4.39 23.80
N TYR A 495 -40.03 -5.06 23.33
CA TYR A 495 -40.02 -5.71 22.03
C TYR A 495 -40.78 -7.05 22.10
N TYR A 496 -41.71 -7.23 21.18
CA TYR A 496 -42.38 -8.51 20.92
C TYR A 496 -42.53 -8.69 19.40
N GLU A 497 -42.42 -9.92 18.91
CA GLU A 497 -42.60 -10.24 17.47
C GLU A 497 -44.01 -9.85 16.98
N PHE A 498 -45.02 -10.05 17.83
CA PHE A 498 -46.42 -9.74 17.54
C PHE A 498 -47.03 -8.87 18.65
N PRO A 499 -46.72 -7.56 18.67
CA PRO A 499 -47.10 -6.70 19.78
C PRO A 499 -48.60 -6.39 19.76
N THR A 500 -49.26 -6.55 20.92
CA THR A 500 -50.72 -6.34 21.07
C THR A 500 -51.07 -5.04 21.82
N THR A 501 -50.07 -4.24 22.22
CA THR A 501 -50.27 -2.93 22.83
C THR A 501 -49.58 -1.84 22.01
N THR A 502 -50.09 -0.61 22.05
CA THR A 502 -49.50 0.50 21.27
C THR A 502 -48.05 0.79 21.67
N SER A 503 -47.72 0.74 22.96
CA SER A 503 -46.34 0.97 23.42
C SER A 503 -45.39 -0.11 22.88
N ASN A 504 -45.79 -1.38 22.94
CA ASN A 504 -45.01 -2.47 22.38
C ASN A 504 -44.93 -2.39 20.85
N ALA A 505 -46.02 -2.02 20.17
CA ALA A 505 -46.05 -1.87 18.72
C ALA A 505 -45.09 -0.77 18.22
N ILE A 506 -45.01 0.35 18.95
CA ILE A 506 -44.04 1.41 18.66
C ILE A 506 -42.61 0.90 18.89
N THR A 507 -42.33 0.26 20.03
CA THR A 507 -41.00 -0.30 20.32
C THR A 507 -40.59 -1.35 19.28
N THR A 508 -41.46 -2.29 18.94
CA THR A 508 -41.23 -3.31 17.91
C THR A 508 -40.99 -2.67 16.55
N GLY A 509 -41.87 -1.78 16.08
CA GLY A 509 -41.72 -1.16 14.75
C GLY A 509 -40.42 -0.35 14.60
N MET A 510 -39.99 0.38 15.64
CA MET A 510 -38.70 1.07 15.63
C MET A 510 -37.52 0.09 15.58
N THR A 511 -37.62 -1.02 16.30
CA THR A 511 -36.57 -2.04 16.36
C THR A 511 -36.46 -2.79 15.03
N ASP A 512 -37.58 -3.22 14.47
CA ASP A 512 -37.67 -3.89 13.18
C ASP A 512 -37.17 -3.01 12.03
N ALA A 513 -37.44 -1.70 12.08
CA ALA A 513 -36.90 -0.76 11.09
C ALA A 513 -35.37 -0.77 11.06
N ILE A 514 -34.72 -0.79 12.23
CA ILE A 514 -33.26 -0.84 12.34
C ILE A 514 -32.73 -2.22 11.93
N CYS A 515 -33.30 -3.31 12.45
CA CYS A 515 -32.90 -4.68 12.10
C CYS A 515 -33.04 -4.93 10.59
N GLY A 516 -34.14 -4.51 9.99
CA GLY A 516 -34.38 -4.61 8.55
C GLY A 516 -33.37 -3.82 7.72
N ALA A 517 -32.96 -2.63 8.16
CA ALA A 517 -31.92 -1.85 7.48
C ALA A 517 -30.55 -2.54 7.52
N ILE A 518 -30.20 -3.18 8.65
CA ILE A 518 -28.97 -3.95 8.81
C ILE A 518 -28.98 -5.16 7.87
N MET A 519 -30.04 -5.95 7.91
CA MET A 519 -30.21 -7.14 7.04
C MET A 519 -30.18 -6.76 5.56
N MET A 520 -30.82 -5.65 5.18
CA MET A 520 -30.81 -5.15 3.81
C MET A 520 -29.42 -4.73 3.35
N MET A 521 -28.67 -4.01 4.18
CA MET A 521 -27.30 -3.61 3.84
C MET A 521 -26.36 -4.81 3.74
N HIS A 522 -26.49 -5.75 4.69
CA HIS A 522 -25.75 -7.00 4.69
C HIS A 522 -25.98 -7.80 3.40
N ALA A 523 -27.23 -8.02 3.02
CA ALA A 523 -27.58 -8.72 1.79
C ALA A 523 -27.01 -8.03 0.53
N ARG A 524 -27.11 -6.69 0.45
CA ARG A 524 -26.54 -5.91 -0.66
C ARG A 524 -25.03 -6.05 -0.75
N LEU A 525 -24.34 -5.98 0.40
CA LEU A 525 -22.89 -6.08 0.45
C LEU A 525 -22.42 -7.51 0.13
N GLN A 526 -23.14 -8.52 0.62
CA GLN A 526 -22.85 -9.93 0.33
C GLN A 526 -23.04 -10.22 -1.16
N GLN A 527 -24.13 -9.74 -1.76
CA GLN A 527 -24.36 -9.86 -3.20
C GLN A 527 -23.28 -9.15 -4.03
N ARG A 528 -22.81 -7.98 -3.58
CA ARG A 528 -21.79 -7.20 -4.31
C ARG A 528 -20.40 -7.82 -4.23
N THR A 529 -20.04 -8.39 -3.07
CA THR A 529 -18.68 -8.85 -2.81
C THR A 529 -18.50 -10.34 -3.05
N HIS A 530 -19.58 -11.13 -3.00
CA HIS A 530 -19.55 -12.59 -3.03
C HIS A 530 -18.64 -13.20 -1.95
N THR A 531 -18.44 -12.46 -0.84
CA THR A 531 -17.65 -12.89 0.32
C THR A 531 -18.50 -12.90 1.57
N GLN A 532 -18.00 -13.52 2.64
CA GLN A 532 -18.58 -13.41 3.97
C GLN A 532 -18.67 -11.94 4.40
N VAL A 533 -19.79 -11.57 5.03
CA VAL A 533 -20.04 -10.22 5.54
C VAL A 533 -20.28 -10.28 7.04
N ASP A 534 -19.40 -9.62 7.79
CA ASP A 534 -19.51 -9.46 9.23
C ASP A 534 -20.37 -8.24 9.58
N ILE A 535 -20.91 -8.20 10.80
CA ILE A 535 -21.72 -7.09 11.30
C ILE A 535 -21.09 -6.58 12.60
N ILE A 536 -20.73 -5.31 12.62
CA ILE A 536 -20.16 -4.65 13.80
C ILE A 536 -21.16 -3.59 14.25
N ILE A 537 -21.67 -3.72 15.47
CA ILE A 537 -22.66 -2.82 16.06
C ILE A 537 -22.03 -2.05 17.22
N THR A 538 -22.20 -0.73 17.24
CA THR A 538 -21.71 0.16 18.31
C THR A 538 -22.81 1.12 18.77
N GLY A 539 -22.55 1.89 19.82
CA GLY A 539 -23.46 2.91 20.35
C GLY A 539 -24.49 2.39 21.37
N GLY A 540 -25.19 3.31 22.01
CA GLY A 540 -26.06 3.00 23.16
C GLY A 540 -27.24 2.07 22.85
N GLY A 541 -27.68 2.01 21.60
CA GLY A 541 -28.73 1.09 21.15
C GLY A 541 -28.23 -0.30 20.72
N ALA A 542 -26.92 -0.57 20.75
CA ALA A 542 -26.35 -1.78 20.14
C ALA A 542 -26.92 -3.08 20.72
N LEU A 543 -27.00 -3.19 22.05
CA LEU A 543 -27.52 -4.39 22.71
C LEU A 543 -28.99 -4.65 22.39
N LYS A 544 -29.79 -3.58 22.28
CA LYS A 544 -31.22 -3.68 21.93
C LYS A 544 -31.39 -4.22 20.52
N VAL A 545 -30.59 -3.72 19.57
CA VAL A 545 -30.62 -4.18 18.18
C VAL A 545 -30.11 -5.61 18.06
N ALA A 546 -28.97 -5.94 18.69
CA ALA A 546 -28.39 -7.27 18.62
C ALA A 546 -29.33 -8.36 19.15
N LYS A 547 -30.08 -8.08 20.23
CA LYS A 547 -31.08 -8.99 20.79
C LYS A 547 -32.33 -9.17 19.91
N ALA A 548 -32.62 -8.20 19.05
CA ALA A 548 -33.80 -8.20 18.21
C ALA A 548 -33.52 -8.64 16.76
N LEU A 549 -32.25 -8.90 16.41
CA LEU A 549 -31.94 -9.55 15.14
C LEU A 549 -32.47 -10.99 15.15
N PRO A 550 -33.04 -11.49 14.03
CA PRO A 550 -33.56 -12.85 13.98
C PRO A 550 -32.48 -13.87 14.35
N GLU A 551 -32.82 -14.84 15.20
CA GLU A 551 -31.86 -15.82 15.74
C GLU A 551 -31.09 -16.53 14.62
N ARG A 552 -31.79 -17.00 13.59
CA ARG A 552 -31.17 -17.63 12.41
C ARG A 552 -30.18 -16.71 11.70
N PHE A 553 -30.51 -15.42 11.57
CA PHE A 553 -29.61 -14.46 10.93
C PHE A 553 -28.33 -14.26 11.75
N VAL A 554 -28.42 -14.26 13.08
CA VAL A 554 -27.25 -14.18 13.97
C VAL A 554 -26.42 -15.47 13.94
N LEU A 555 -27.06 -16.65 13.83
CA LEU A 555 -26.35 -17.93 13.72
C LEU A 555 -25.60 -18.07 12.38
N ASP A 556 -26.18 -17.55 11.30
CA ASP A 556 -25.61 -17.62 9.95
C ASP A 556 -24.50 -16.57 9.72
N ASN A 557 -24.33 -15.58 10.59
CA ASN A 557 -23.43 -14.43 10.38
C ASN A 557 -22.62 -14.04 11.62
N ASN A 558 -21.45 -13.45 11.41
CA ASN A 558 -20.61 -12.97 12.50
C ASN A 558 -21.08 -11.58 12.97
N VAL A 559 -21.84 -11.53 14.07
CA VAL A 559 -22.33 -10.28 14.68
C VAL A 559 -21.53 -9.95 15.95
N LYS A 560 -20.92 -8.77 15.99
CA LYS A 560 -20.13 -8.28 17.13
C LYS A 560 -20.65 -6.94 17.64
N ILE A 561 -20.82 -6.83 18.95
CA ILE A 561 -20.99 -5.53 19.61
C ILE A 561 -19.62 -5.02 20.00
N VAL A 562 -19.29 -3.80 19.59
CA VAL A 562 -18.02 -3.14 19.91
C VAL A 562 -18.32 -1.75 20.45
N ASP A 563 -18.01 -1.53 21.72
CA ASP A 563 -18.10 -0.20 22.30
C ASP A 563 -16.95 0.71 21.82
N ASN A 564 -17.24 2.01 21.70
CA ASN A 564 -16.25 3.05 21.41
C ASN A 564 -15.50 2.84 20.08
N LEU A 565 -16.20 2.42 19.03
CA LEU A 565 -15.59 2.11 17.74
C LEU A 565 -14.89 3.33 17.08
N VAL A 566 -15.40 4.55 17.28
CA VAL A 566 -14.71 5.79 16.88
C VAL A 566 -13.34 5.93 17.55
N ILE A 567 -13.25 5.63 18.85
CA ILE A 567 -11.98 5.66 19.60
C ILE A 567 -11.01 4.62 19.02
N PHE A 568 -11.48 3.42 18.67
CA PHE A 568 -10.63 2.44 17.98
C PHE A 568 -10.18 2.92 16.59
N GLY A 569 -11.02 3.67 15.87
CA GLY A 569 -10.62 4.31 14.62
C GLY A 569 -9.53 5.36 14.81
N LEU A 570 -9.66 6.21 15.83
CA LEU A 570 -8.65 7.20 16.21
C LEU A 570 -7.35 6.52 16.66
N LEU A 571 -7.45 5.43 17.43
CA LEU A 571 -6.31 4.61 17.86
C LEU A 571 -5.56 4.05 16.65
N ASN A 572 -6.29 3.46 15.69
CA ASN A 572 -5.68 2.93 14.47
C ASN A 572 -5.00 4.04 13.65
N TRP A 573 -5.56 5.25 13.65
CA TRP A 573 -4.97 6.42 12.99
C TRP A 573 -3.67 6.89 13.64
N ILE A 574 -3.63 7.02 14.97
CA ILE A 574 -2.41 7.45 15.66
C ILE A 574 -1.29 6.41 15.60
N ASN A 575 -1.61 5.12 15.53
CA ASN A 575 -0.61 4.06 15.44
C ASN A 575 0.08 3.97 14.06
N GLN A 576 -0.41 4.71 13.06
CA GLN A 576 0.24 4.84 11.75
C GLN A 576 1.04 6.13 11.57
N GLN A 577 0.94 7.07 12.53
CA GLN A 577 1.76 8.28 12.58
C GLN A 577 3.08 7.99 13.27
#